data_AF-A0A930U6F3-F1
#
_entry.id   AF-A0A930U6F3-F1
#
_cell.length_a   1.000
_cell.length_b   1.000
_cell.length_c   1.000
_cell.angle_alpha   90.00
_cell.angle_beta   90.00
_cell.angle_gamma   90.00
#
_symmetry.space_group_name_H-M   'P 1'
#
loop_
_entity.id
_entity.type
_entity.pdbx_description
1 polymer ?
#
loop_
_entity_poly.entity_id
_entity_poly.type
_entity_poly.pdbx_seq_one_letter_code
_entity_poly.pdbx_strand_id
1 'polypeptide(L)'
;MSLQSDEYKIKNEMFQKGLIEIDEKYIEYFEPRPRKFLSQKHDGIISHFTTNNLANGKIMINNIPDELPLEIKNDLLELFNRCWG
;
A
#
# COMPACT_ATOMS: atom_id res chain seq x y z
N MET A 1 23.40 -14.08 6.03
CA MET A 1 22.18 -13.35 5.65
C MET A 1 21.01 -14.22 6.07
N SER A 2 20.07 -13.71 6.88
CA SER A 2 18.93 -14.52 7.32
C SER A 2 17.91 -14.58 6.17
N LEU A 3 17.46 -15.79 5.79
CA LEU A 3 16.45 -15.98 4.75
C LEU A 3 15.18 -15.11 4.97
N GLN A 4 14.84 -14.84 6.23
CA GLN A 4 13.70 -13.99 6.60
C GLN A 4 13.86 -12.52 6.15
N SER A 5 15.09 -12.00 6.06
CA SER A 5 15.37 -10.64 5.57
C SER A 5 15.10 -10.52 4.07
N ASP A 6 15.50 -11.54 3.31
CA ASP A 6 15.45 -11.50 1.85
C ASP A 6 14.02 -11.72 1.33
N GLU A 7 13.28 -12.66 1.94
CA GLU A 7 11.85 -12.86 1.62
C GLU A 7 11.02 -11.61 1.93
N TYR A 8 11.25 -11.00 3.09
CA TYR A 8 10.61 -9.74 3.46
C TYR A 8 10.91 -8.64 2.43
N LYS A 9 12.18 -8.49 2.04
CA LYS A 9 12.58 -7.47 1.06
C LYS A 9 11.88 -7.68 -0.28
N ILE A 10 11.84 -8.91 -0.79
CA ILE A 10 11.18 -9.25 -2.05
C ILE A 10 9.67 -8.95 -1.97
N LYS A 11 9.00 -9.42 -0.92
CA LYS A 11 7.55 -9.17 -0.72
C LYS A 11 7.25 -7.68 -0.59
N ASN A 12 8.11 -6.93 0.11
CA ASN A 12 7.97 -5.49 0.24
C ASN A 12 8.20 -4.76 -1.09
N GLU A 13 9.21 -5.16 -1.88
CA GLU A 13 9.43 -4.59 -3.22
C GLU A 13 8.26 -4.88 -4.17
N MET A 14 7.70 -6.10 -4.15
CA MET A 14 6.50 -6.44 -4.91
C MET A 14 5.29 -5.61 -4.47
N PHE A 15 5.10 -5.46 -3.16
CA PHE A 15 4.02 -4.66 -2.59
C PHE A 15 4.16 -3.18 -3.00
N GLN A 16 5.35 -2.59 -2.87
CA GLN A 16 5.61 -1.20 -3.27
C GLN A 16 5.37 -0.97 -4.77
N LYS A 17 5.76 -1.92 -5.64
CA LYS A 17 5.47 -1.84 -7.08
C LYS A 17 3.97 -1.90 -7.35
N GLY A 18 3.25 -2.83 -6.72
CA GLY A 18 1.79 -2.92 -6.88
C GLY A 18 1.06 -1.68 -6.37
N LEU A 19 1.57 -1.01 -5.34
CA LEU A 19 0.98 0.26 -4.88
C LEU A 19 1.09 1.35 -5.95
N ILE A 20 2.22 1.43 -6.66
CA ILE A 20 2.40 2.36 -7.78
C ILE A 20 1.41 2.03 -8.90
N GLU A 21 1.20 0.75 -9.22
CA GLU A 21 0.23 0.33 -10.23
C GLU A 21 -1.22 0.71 -9.86
N ILE A 22 -1.60 0.58 -8.58
CA ILE A 22 -2.90 1.04 -8.08
C ILE A 22 -3.00 2.56 -8.16
N ASP A 23 -1.94 3.27 -7.79
CA ASP A 23 -1.87 4.74 -7.83
C ASP A 23 -2.06 5.26 -9.26
N GLU A 24 -1.39 4.65 -10.25
CA GLU A 24 -1.54 4.96 -11.67
C GLU A 24 -2.94 4.58 -12.20
N LYS A 25 -3.47 3.42 -11.81
CA LYS A 25 -4.82 2.98 -12.20
C LYS A 25 -5.90 3.95 -11.76
N TYR A 26 -5.73 4.56 -10.58
CA TYR A 26 -6.68 5.50 -9.99
C TYR A 26 -6.16 6.94 -9.97
N ILE A 27 -5.27 7.30 -10.90
CA ILE A 27 -4.63 8.63 -10.92
C ILE A 27 -5.66 9.76 -11.01
N GLU A 28 -6.75 9.59 -11.74
CA GLU A 28 -7.82 10.59 -11.86
C GLU A 28 -8.54 10.88 -10.52
N TYR A 29 -8.53 9.90 -9.60
CA TYR A 29 -9.06 10.09 -8.24
C TYR A 29 -8.04 10.81 -7.34
N PHE A 30 -6.75 10.52 -7.52
CA PHE A 30 -5.66 10.92 -6.64
C PHE A 30 -5.04 12.28 -7.01
N GLU A 31 -4.84 12.55 -8.30
CA GLU A 31 -4.23 13.76 -8.84
C GLU A 31 -4.93 15.07 -8.43
N PRO A 32 -6.27 15.20 -8.46
CA PRO A 32 -6.94 16.45 -8.09
C PRO A 32 -6.94 16.72 -6.57
N ARG A 33 -6.54 15.74 -5.74
CA ARG A 33 -6.56 15.87 -4.29
C ARG A 33 -5.29 16.54 -3.79
N PRO A 34 -5.38 17.37 -2.72
CA PRO A 34 -4.21 17.98 -2.14
C PRO A 34 -3.28 16.90 -1.57
N ARG A 35 -1.99 16.95 -1.94
CA ARG A 35 -0.98 16.06 -1.37
C ARG A 35 -1.04 16.07 0.16
N LYS A 36 -1.07 14.88 0.78
CA LYS A 36 -1.01 14.73 2.23
C LYS A 36 0.37 15.04 2.80
N PHE A 37 1.43 14.75 2.04
CA PHE A 37 2.81 15.01 2.42
C PHE A 37 3.51 15.92 1.42
N LEU A 38 4.33 16.86 1.91
CA LEU A 38 5.07 17.81 1.05
C LEU A 38 6.05 17.13 0.08
N SER A 39 6.52 15.93 0.41
CA SER A 39 7.40 15.12 -0.43
C SER A 39 6.69 14.47 -1.62
N GLN A 40 5.36 14.47 -1.65
CA GLN A 40 4.58 13.81 -2.69
C GLN A 40 4.18 14.79 -3.79
N LYS A 41 4.01 14.23 -5.01
CA LYS A 41 3.53 14.97 -6.17
C LYS A 41 2.02 15.21 -6.11
N HIS A 42 1.26 14.22 -5.62
CA HIS A 42 -0.19 14.28 -5.39
C HIS A 42 -0.55 13.44 -4.15
N ASP A 43 -1.83 13.40 -3.76
CA ASP A 43 -2.32 12.46 -2.75
C ASP A 43 -2.30 11.07 -3.37
N GLY A 44 -1.46 10.15 -2.90
CA GLY A 44 -1.33 8.81 -3.49
C GLY A 44 -1.78 7.73 -2.50
N ILE A 45 -2.10 6.53 -3.01
CA ILE A 45 -2.66 5.43 -2.20
C ILE A 45 -1.84 5.12 -0.94
N ILE A 46 -0.52 5.25 -1.02
CA ILE A 46 0.41 5.01 0.09
C ILE A 46 0.16 5.92 1.31
N SER A 47 -0.51 7.06 1.12
CA SER A 47 -0.85 8.02 2.18
C SER A 47 -2.13 7.67 2.93
N HIS A 48 -2.86 6.64 2.50
CA HIS A 48 -4.16 6.27 3.04
C HIS A 48 -4.15 4.98 3.85
N PHE A 49 -2.99 4.41 4.17
CA PHE A 49 -2.94 3.27 5.07
C PHE A 49 -1.59 3.21 5.79
N THR A 50 -1.53 2.36 6.79
CA THR A 50 -0.30 2.05 7.52
C THR A 50 -0.12 0.55 7.58
N THR A 51 1.10 0.06 7.41
CA THR A 51 1.44 -1.34 7.68
C THR A 51 2.04 -1.48 9.07
N ASN A 52 1.61 -2.52 9.80
CA ASN A 52 2.13 -2.84 11.12
C ASN A 52 2.73 -4.25 11.12
N ASN A 53 3.90 -4.39 11.73
CA ASN A 53 4.50 -5.69 12.01
C ASN A 53 3.91 -6.25 13.30
N LEU A 54 3.30 -7.43 13.22
CA LEU A 54 2.77 -8.17 14.35
C LEU A 54 3.89 -8.96 15.04
N ALA A 55 3.71 -9.25 16.32
CA ALA A 55 4.68 -10.00 17.14
C ALA A 55 4.99 -11.42 16.61
N ASN A 56 4.15 -11.96 15.72
CA ASN A 56 4.33 -13.24 15.04
C ASN A 56 5.07 -13.12 13.68
N GLY A 57 5.62 -11.95 13.35
CA GLY A 57 6.32 -11.70 12.08
C GLY A 57 5.40 -11.47 10.88
N LYS A 58 4.07 -11.41 11.08
CA LYS A 58 3.13 -11.05 10.00
C LYS A 58 3.04 -9.55 9.83
N ILE A 59 2.75 -9.11 8.61
CA ILE A 59 2.38 -7.72 8.32
C ILE A 59 0.86 -7.62 8.31
N MET A 60 0.33 -6.46 8.68
CA MET A 60 -1.09 -6.14 8.57
C MET A 60 -1.28 -4.71 8.06
N ILE A 61 -2.20 -4.51 7.11
CA ILE A 61 -2.68 -3.17 6.73
C ILE A 61 -3.69 -2.68 7.76
N ASN A 62 -3.53 -1.43 8.17
CA ASN A 62 -4.43 -0.72 9.08
C ASN A 62 -4.75 0.69 8.54
N ASN A 63 -5.75 1.32 9.13
CA ASN A 63 -6.13 2.71 8.90
C ASN A 63 -6.52 3.03 7.45
N ILE A 64 -7.15 2.08 6.74
CA ILE A 64 -7.75 2.37 5.44
C ILE A 64 -8.98 3.27 5.67
N PRO A 65 -8.97 4.55 5.24
CA PRO A 65 -10.02 5.50 5.54
C PRO A 65 -11.30 5.18 4.76
N ASP A 66 -12.45 5.52 5.34
CA ASP A 66 -13.75 5.23 4.73
C ASP A 66 -13.99 5.97 3.41
N GLU A 67 -13.38 7.15 3.25
CA GLU A 67 -13.42 7.97 2.03
C GLU A 67 -12.80 7.32 0.78
N LEU A 68 -11.95 6.30 0.94
CA LEU A 68 -11.44 5.55 -0.21
C LEU A 68 -12.59 4.77 -0.88
N PRO A 69 -12.76 4.89 -2.21
CA PRO A 69 -13.72 4.08 -2.95
C PRO A 69 -13.48 2.59 -2.69
N LEU A 70 -14.58 1.84 -2.62
CA LEU A 70 -14.54 0.41 -2.32
C LEU A 70 -13.65 -0.36 -3.31
N GLU A 71 -13.62 0.05 -4.58
CA GLU A 71 -12.77 -0.54 -5.60
C GLU A 71 -11.28 -0.42 -5.26
N ILE A 72 -10.83 0.78 -4.86
CA ILE A 72 -9.44 1.01 -4.47
C ILE A 72 -9.08 0.21 -3.21
N LYS A 73 -10.02 0.11 -2.25
CA LYS A 73 -9.84 -0.72 -1.04
C LYS A 73 -9.68 -2.19 -1.40
N ASN A 74 -10.52 -2.71 -2.29
CA ASN A 74 -10.47 -4.11 -2.72
C ASN A 74 -9.16 -4.43 -3.44
N ASP A 75 -8.74 -3.58 -4.38
CA ASP A 75 -7.46 -3.73 -5.08
C ASP A 75 -6.27 -3.72 -4.11
N LEU A 76 -6.27 -2.81 -3.13
CA LEU A 76 -5.24 -2.75 -2.09
C LEU A 76 -5.20 -4.03 -1.24
N LEU A 77 -6.37 -4.54 -0.84
CA LEU A 77 -6.47 -5.77 -0.04
C LEU A 77 -6.06 -7.00 -0.85
N GLU A 78 -6.42 -7.07 -2.13
CA GLU A 78 -6.01 -8.15 -3.04
C GLU A 78 -4.49 -8.15 -3.24
N LEU A 79 -3.91 -6.97 -3.52
CA LEU A 79 -2.46 -6.80 -3.62
C LEU A 79 -1.78 -7.24 -2.33
N PHE A 80 -2.30 -6.81 -1.18
CA PHE A 80 -1.74 -7.17 0.11
C PHE A 80 -1.77 -8.68 0.37
N ASN A 81 -2.90 -9.34 0.13
CA ASN A 81 -3.04 -10.79 0.27
C ASN A 81 -2.11 -11.55 -0.69
N ARG A 82 -1.86 -11.02 -1.89
CA ARG A 82 -0.91 -11.62 -2.83
C ARG A 82 0.54 -11.54 -2.35
N CYS A 83 0.92 -10.46 -1.67
CA CYS A 83 2.30 -10.27 -1.19
C CYS A 83 2.53 -10.88 0.20
N TRP A 84 1.56 -10.81 1.10
CA TRP A 84 1.70 -11.05 2.53
C TRP A 84 0.69 -12.05 3.12
N GLY A 85 -0.26 -12.54 2.31
CA GLY A 85 -1.24 -13.57 2.69
C GLY A 85 -0.65 -14.96 2.90
#